data_AF-A0A7E6EHU5-F1
#
_entry.id   AF-A0A7E6EHU5-F1
#
_cell.length_a   1.000
_cell.length_b   1.000
_cell.length_c   1.000
_cell.angle_alpha   90.00
_cell.angle_beta   90.00
_cell.angle_gamma   90.00
#
_symmetry.space_group_name_H-M   'P 1'
#
loop_
_entity.id
_entity.type
_entity.pdbx_description
1 polymer ?
#
loop_
_entity_poly.entity_id
_entity_poly.type
_entity_poly.pdbx_seq_one_letter_code
_entity_poly.pdbx_strand_id
1 'polypeptide(L)'
;MEGEDEGRTILVSGIPTDFRLEAIQSYFENKSRSSGGPIKGKPERIQDSEEVIITFESEKDAENVVQRKVHNVSKHKLHVDWYKNLVWQEDAVIVSNGPKDMSEKMLIDFLEKTGKLDIVYVSPGRKAGTFLVYCQNEIDFEYVQRMCQNTP
;
A
#
# COMPACT_ATOMS: atom_id res chain seq x y z
N MET A 1 1.20 -6.80 -16.18
CA MET A 1 2.44 -7.59 -15.96
C MET A 1 2.40 -8.07 -14.51
N GLU A 2 1.34 -8.79 -14.17
CA GLU A 2 1.02 -9.19 -12.80
C GLU A 2 1.37 -10.68 -12.62
N GLY A 3 1.99 -11.00 -11.48
CA GLY A 3 2.30 -12.38 -11.09
C GLY A 3 3.78 -12.77 -11.11
N GLU A 4 4.70 -11.94 -11.62
CA GLU A 4 6.12 -12.34 -11.65
C GLU A 4 6.77 -12.33 -10.26
N ASP A 5 6.45 -11.35 -9.41
CA ASP A 5 7.08 -11.16 -8.10
C ASP A 5 6.24 -11.74 -6.93
N GLU A 6 5.09 -12.36 -7.22
CA GLU A 6 4.29 -13.06 -6.22
C GLU A 6 5.09 -14.25 -5.64
N GLY A 7 5.08 -14.40 -4.31
CA GLY A 7 5.91 -15.39 -3.60
C GLY A 7 7.37 -14.98 -3.39
N ARG A 8 7.86 -13.91 -4.01
CA ARG A 8 9.25 -13.42 -3.86
C ARG A 8 9.36 -12.14 -3.06
N THR A 9 8.24 -11.53 -2.72
CA THR A 9 8.19 -10.21 -2.10
C THR A 9 7.77 -10.28 -0.64
N ILE A 10 8.53 -9.61 0.21
CA ILE A 10 8.29 -9.51 1.65
C ILE A 10 8.05 -8.05 2.05
N LEU A 11 7.27 -7.87 3.12
CA LEU A 11 7.11 -6.61 3.82
C LEU A 11 7.98 -6.64 5.08
N VAL A 12 8.80 -5.62 5.25
CA VAL A 12 9.64 -5.43 6.44
C VAL A 12 9.20 -4.18 7.18
N SER A 13 8.66 -4.34 8.39
CA SER A 13 8.16 -3.25 9.22
C SER A 13 9.09 -2.95 10.40
N GLY A 14 9.01 -1.74 10.95
CA GLY A 14 9.83 -1.27 12.08
C GLY A 14 11.18 -0.69 11.66
N ILE A 15 11.30 -0.24 10.40
CA ILE A 15 12.50 0.41 9.88
C ILE A 15 12.31 1.93 10.03
N PRO A 16 13.08 2.62 10.90
CA PRO A 16 12.99 4.07 11.04
C PRO A 16 13.11 4.80 9.71
N THR A 17 12.40 5.91 9.54
CA THR A 17 12.33 6.64 8.27
C THR A 17 13.66 7.26 7.86
N ASP A 18 14.53 7.58 8.82
CA ASP A 18 15.91 8.04 8.61
C ASP A 18 16.93 6.90 8.41
N PHE A 19 16.49 5.65 8.51
CA PHE A 19 17.34 4.48 8.36
C PHE A 19 17.67 4.21 6.89
N ARG A 20 18.96 4.05 6.59
CA ARG A 20 19.49 3.81 5.23
C ARG A 20 19.05 2.45 4.70
N LEU A 21 18.37 2.45 3.55
CA LEU A 21 17.87 1.22 2.91
C LEU A 21 19.00 0.29 2.44
N GLU A 22 20.19 0.82 2.17
CA GLU A 22 21.36 0.01 1.79
C GLU A 22 21.80 -0.94 2.92
N ALA A 23 21.61 -0.54 4.19
CA ALA A 23 21.90 -1.39 5.33
C ALA A 23 20.87 -2.52 5.46
N ILE A 24 19.62 -2.26 5.08
CA ILE A 24 18.55 -3.25 5.00
C ILE A 24 18.84 -4.24 3.87
N GLN A 25 19.17 -3.74 2.68
CA GLN A 25 19.59 -4.54 1.53
C GLN A 25 20.75 -5.47 1.90
N SER A 26 21.85 -4.91 2.41
CA SER A 26 23.04 -5.67 2.79
C SER A 26 22.75 -6.74 3.85
N TYR A 27 21.77 -6.51 4.73
CA TYR A 27 21.36 -7.49 5.73
C TYR A 27 20.58 -8.64 5.12
N PHE A 28 19.60 -8.35 4.27
CA PHE A 28 18.72 -9.36 3.68
C PHE A 28 19.40 -10.16 2.56
N GLU A 29 20.36 -9.58 1.83
CA GLU A 29 21.22 -10.31 0.89
C GLU A 29 22.20 -11.27 1.58
N ASN A 30 22.48 -11.05 2.86
CA ASN A 30 23.42 -11.87 3.60
C ASN A 30 22.78 -13.17 4.10
N LYS A 31 22.98 -14.25 3.33
CA LYS A 31 22.51 -15.61 3.62
C LYS A 31 22.83 -16.11 5.04
N SER A 32 23.96 -15.73 5.63
CA SER A 32 24.31 -16.14 7.01
C SER A 32 23.52 -15.40 8.09
N ARG A 33 23.05 -14.18 7.82
CA ARG A 33 22.37 -13.32 8.80
C ARG A 33 20.85 -13.41 8.70
N SER A 34 20.33 -13.39 7.47
CA SER A 34 18.90 -13.36 7.17
C SER A 34 18.36 -14.69 6.65
N SER A 35 19.23 -15.59 6.18
CA SER A 35 18.85 -16.75 5.34
C SER A 35 18.21 -16.38 4.00
N GLY A 36 18.31 -15.10 3.61
CA GLY A 36 17.92 -14.61 2.30
C GLY A 36 19.01 -14.77 1.24
N GLY A 37 18.92 -13.95 0.21
CA GLY A 37 19.78 -13.99 -0.97
C GLY A 37 19.61 -12.75 -1.83
N PRO A 38 20.05 -12.79 -3.10
CA PRO A 38 20.01 -11.63 -3.99
C PRO A 38 18.64 -10.95 -4.06
N ILE A 39 18.64 -9.62 -4.00
CA ILE A 39 17.43 -8.78 -4.10
C ILE A 39 17.28 -8.29 -5.54
N LYS A 40 16.09 -8.46 -6.11
CA LYS A 40 15.71 -7.89 -7.41
C LYS A 40 15.51 -6.38 -7.22
N GLY A 41 16.35 -5.57 -7.87
CA GLY A 41 16.26 -4.12 -7.78
C GLY A 41 16.80 -3.58 -6.46
N LYS A 42 16.01 -2.76 -5.76
CA LYS A 42 16.36 -2.17 -4.46
C LYS A 42 15.18 -2.27 -3.50
N PRO A 43 15.40 -2.27 -2.18
CA PRO A 43 14.31 -2.12 -1.23
C PRO A 43 13.55 -0.81 -1.47
N GLU A 44 12.22 -0.88 -1.43
CA GLU A 44 11.33 0.25 -1.70
C GLU A 44 10.56 0.62 -0.44
N ARG A 45 10.64 1.89 0.01
CA ARG A 45 9.87 2.35 1.16
C ARG A 45 8.44 2.68 0.75
N ILE A 46 7.48 2.20 1.52
CA ILE A 46 6.06 2.55 1.32
C ILE A 46 5.85 3.97 1.87
N GLN A 47 5.81 4.96 0.97
CA GLN A 47 5.62 6.37 1.34
C GLN A 47 6.60 6.80 2.47
N ASP A 48 6.11 7.55 3.46
CA ASP A 48 6.87 7.97 4.65
C ASP A 48 6.66 7.01 5.85
N SER A 49 6.33 5.74 5.59
CA SER A 49 6.07 4.76 6.65
C SER A 49 7.35 4.08 7.16
N GLU A 50 7.21 3.31 8.25
CA GLU A 50 8.25 2.43 8.78
C GLU A 50 8.35 1.07 8.04
N GLU A 51 7.77 0.99 6.84
CA GLU A 51 7.64 -0.25 6.07
C GLU A 51 8.41 -0.20 4.75
N VAL A 52 9.08 -1.30 4.44
CA VAL A 52 9.90 -1.45 3.23
C VAL A 52 9.55 -2.77 2.55
N ILE A 53 9.35 -2.71 1.24
CA ILE A 53 9.13 -3.84 0.37
C ILE A 53 10.49 -4.34 -0.12
N ILE A 54 10.69 -5.66 -0.07
CA ILE A 54 11.89 -6.31 -0.60
C ILE A 54 11.46 -7.46 -1.49
N THR A 55 11.91 -7.43 -2.75
CA THR A 55 11.68 -8.50 -3.72
C THR A 55 12.97 -9.29 -3.91
N PHE A 56 12.96 -10.58 -3.63
CA PHE A 56 14.11 -11.45 -3.88
C PHE A 56 14.15 -11.95 -5.33
N GLU A 57 15.33 -12.31 -5.82
CA GLU A 57 15.45 -13.01 -7.10
C GLU A 57 14.84 -14.43 -7.03
N SER A 58 14.84 -15.04 -5.83
CA SER A 58 14.35 -16.40 -5.58
C SER A 58 13.24 -16.42 -4.53
N GLU A 59 12.15 -17.13 -4.83
CA GLU A 59 11.07 -17.43 -3.88
C GLU A 59 11.62 -18.15 -2.65
N LYS A 60 12.60 -19.03 -2.84
CA LYS A 60 13.17 -19.78 -1.71
C LYS A 60 13.85 -18.88 -0.68
N ASP A 61 14.49 -17.81 -1.14
CA ASP A 61 15.16 -16.87 -0.25
C ASP A 61 14.13 -16.03 0.52
N ALA A 62 13.04 -15.61 -0.14
CA ALA A 62 11.92 -14.95 0.52
C ALA A 62 11.26 -15.86 1.58
N GLU A 63 10.98 -17.12 1.25
CA GLU A 63 10.43 -18.10 2.19
C GLU A 63 11.30 -18.27 3.44
N ASN A 64 12.61 -18.46 3.24
CA ASN A 64 13.55 -18.67 4.34
C ASN A 64 13.58 -17.46 5.28
N VAL A 65 13.52 -16.26 4.73
CA VAL A 65 13.47 -15.01 5.49
C VAL A 65 12.15 -14.90 6.26
N VAL A 66 10.99 -15.15 5.62
CA VAL A 66 9.67 -15.03 6.26
C VAL A 66 9.44 -16.07 7.37
N GLN A 67 10.08 -17.24 7.29
CA GLN A 67 10.08 -18.23 8.38
C GLN A 67 10.61 -17.63 9.68
N ARG A 68 11.52 -16.66 9.59
CA ARG A 68 12.01 -15.88 10.72
C ARG A 68 11.27 -14.54 10.80
N LYS A 69 10.15 -14.52 11.51
CA LYS A 69 9.32 -13.32 11.69
C LYS A 69 10.01 -12.09 12.28
N VAL A 70 11.12 -12.26 12.99
CA VAL A 70 11.85 -11.14 13.62
C VAL A 70 13.34 -11.20 13.32
N HIS A 71 13.85 -10.12 12.74
CA HIS A 71 15.26 -9.91 12.42
C HIS A 71 15.84 -8.78 13.28
N ASN A 72 17.01 -9.00 13.87
CA ASN A 72 17.72 -7.97 14.63
C ASN A 72 18.77 -7.33 13.71
N VAL A 73 18.54 -6.07 13.32
CA VAL A 73 19.46 -5.30 12.49
C VAL A 73 19.93 -4.10 13.29
N SER A 74 21.21 -4.10 13.64
CA SER A 74 21.79 -3.14 14.59
C SER A 74 21.03 -3.18 15.93
N LYS A 75 20.36 -2.08 16.31
CA LYS A 75 19.54 -1.98 17.53
C LYS A 75 18.03 -2.13 17.26
N HIS A 76 17.64 -2.38 16.01
CA HIS A 76 16.25 -2.41 15.59
C HIS A 76 15.75 -3.84 15.43
N LYS A 77 14.55 -4.09 15.94
CA LYS A 77 13.79 -5.31 15.70
C LYS A 77 12.91 -5.07 14.49
N LEU A 78 13.25 -5.73 13.40
CA LEU A 78 12.49 -5.68 12.17
C LEU A 78 11.53 -6.86 12.13
N HIS A 79 10.30 -6.59 11.72
CA HIS A 79 9.25 -7.59 11.57
C HIS A 79 9.10 -7.93 10.10
N VAL A 80 8.99 -9.21 9.79
CA VAL A 80 8.88 -9.67 8.40
C VAL A 80 7.60 -10.46 8.19
N ASP A 81 6.84 -10.06 7.18
CA ASP A 81 5.68 -10.76 6.67
C ASP A 81 5.71 -10.85 5.14
N TRP A 82 4.84 -11.70 4.59
CA TRP A 82 4.63 -11.71 3.15
C TRP A 82 4.08 -10.38 2.69
N TYR A 83 4.67 -9.80 1.64
CA TYR A 83 4.05 -8.66 0.99
C TYR A 83 2.79 -9.14 0.30
N LYS A 84 1.65 -8.78 0.88
CA LYS A 84 0.40 -8.87 0.17
C LYS A 84 0.36 -7.62 -0.69
N ASN A 85 0.46 -7.79 -2.00
CA ASN A 85 0.06 -6.74 -2.92
C ASN A 85 -1.43 -6.52 -2.67
N LEU A 86 -1.75 -5.65 -1.71
CA LEU A 86 -3.00 -4.94 -1.69
C LEU A 86 -2.87 -4.10 -2.94
N VAL A 87 -3.31 -4.65 -4.08
CA VAL A 87 -3.49 -3.89 -5.30
C VAL A 87 -4.16 -2.61 -4.82
N TRP A 88 -3.42 -1.50 -4.86
CA TRP A 88 -4.03 -0.21 -4.63
C TRP A 88 -5.14 -0.20 -5.64
N GLN A 89 -6.39 -0.24 -5.17
CA GLN A 89 -7.52 -0.09 -6.07
C GLN A 89 -7.43 1.36 -6.53
N GLU A 90 -6.68 1.57 -7.61
CA GLU A 90 -6.54 2.83 -8.33
C GLU A 90 -7.90 3.26 -8.88
N ASP A 91 -8.83 2.30 -8.95
CA ASP A 91 -10.22 2.44 -9.33
C ASP A 91 -11.17 2.54 -8.11
N ALA A 92 -10.69 2.66 -6.87
CA ALA A 92 -11.56 2.83 -5.71
C ALA A 92 -11.10 3.92 -4.73
N VAL A 93 -12.06 4.70 -4.22
CA VAL A 93 -11.81 5.76 -3.23
C VAL A 93 -12.80 5.69 -2.08
N ILE A 94 -12.31 5.93 -0.86
CA ILE A 94 -13.16 6.15 0.30
C ILE A 94 -13.47 7.64 0.39
N VAL A 95 -14.74 7.99 0.25
CA VAL A 95 -15.24 9.34 0.53
C VAL A 95 -15.77 9.37 1.95
N SER A 96 -15.34 10.33 2.75
CA SER A 96 -15.72 10.46 4.16
C SER A 96 -16.10 11.89 4.52
N ASN A 97 -16.64 12.07 5.72
CA ASN A 97 -17.14 13.36 6.24
C ASN A 97 -18.33 13.95 5.46
N GLY A 98 -19.10 13.12 4.76
CA GLY A 98 -20.39 13.53 4.22
C GLY A 98 -21.43 13.78 5.33
N PRO A 99 -22.54 14.48 5.04
CA PRO A 99 -23.69 14.57 5.94
C PRO A 99 -24.17 13.19 6.40
N LYS A 100 -24.68 13.10 7.63
CA LYS A 100 -25.11 11.81 8.22
C LYS A 100 -26.28 11.17 7.47
N ASP A 101 -27.12 12.00 6.86
CA ASP A 101 -28.29 11.64 6.06
C ASP A 101 -28.00 11.64 4.54
N MET A 102 -26.72 11.79 4.15
CA MET A 102 -26.32 11.71 2.75
C MET A 102 -26.70 10.36 2.17
N SER A 103 -27.36 10.38 1.02
CA SER A 103 -27.65 9.16 0.24
C SER A 103 -26.56 8.92 -0.79
N GLU A 104 -26.45 7.68 -1.27
CA GLU A 104 -25.57 7.31 -2.39
C GLU A 104 -25.84 8.19 -3.61
N LYS A 105 -27.13 8.45 -3.92
CA LYS A 105 -27.52 9.33 -5.03
C LYS A 105 -27.00 10.75 -4.85
N MET A 106 -27.12 11.33 -3.65
CA MET A 106 -26.59 12.68 -3.37
C MET A 106 -25.07 12.73 -3.54
N LEU A 107 -24.36 11.67 -3.16
CA LEU A 107 -22.92 11.58 -3.38
C LEU A 107 -22.58 11.48 -4.87
N ILE A 108 -23.27 10.62 -5.61
CA ILE A 108 -23.08 10.48 -7.07
C ILE A 108 -23.32 11.83 -7.75
N ASP A 109 -24.45 12.50 -7.47
CA ASP A 109 -24.77 13.80 -8.05
C ASP A 109 -23.71 14.88 -7.70
N PHE A 110 -23.06 14.79 -6.52
CA PHE A 110 -21.96 15.67 -6.12
C PHE A 110 -20.67 15.37 -6.89
N LEU A 111 -20.31 14.09 -7.02
CA LEU A 111 -19.07 13.65 -7.67
C LEU A 111 -19.16 13.78 -9.20
N GLU A 112 -20.31 13.51 -9.82
CA GLU A 112 -20.51 13.63 -11.28
C GLU A 112 -20.36 15.07 -11.78
N LYS A 113 -20.69 16.08 -10.95
CA LYS A 113 -20.46 17.49 -11.29
C LYS A 113 -19.00 17.81 -11.60
N THR A 114 -18.06 16.98 -11.14
CA THR A 114 -16.64 17.14 -11.42
C THR A 114 -16.27 16.68 -12.85
N GLY A 115 -17.05 15.79 -13.45
CA GLY A 115 -16.80 15.25 -14.81
C GLY A 115 -15.51 14.45 -14.96
N LYS A 116 -14.88 14.03 -13.85
CA LYS A 116 -13.58 13.35 -13.84
C LYS A 116 -13.61 11.95 -13.25
N LEU A 117 -14.72 11.56 -12.62
CA LEU A 117 -14.93 10.22 -12.10
C LEU A 117 -15.94 9.50 -12.97
N ASP A 118 -15.52 8.37 -13.53
CA ASP A 118 -16.41 7.43 -14.22
C ASP A 118 -16.91 6.41 -13.20
N ILE A 119 -17.95 6.79 -12.44
CA ILE A 119 -18.42 6.04 -11.26
C ILE A 119 -19.16 4.78 -11.71
N VAL A 120 -18.72 3.62 -11.24
CA VAL A 120 -19.32 2.31 -11.52
C VAL A 120 -20.29 1.91 -10.40
N TYR A 121 -19.85 2.05 -9.15
CA TYR A 121 -20.61 1.59 -8.00
C TYR A 121 -20.26 2.39 -6.75
N VAL A 122 -21.26 2.65 -5.91
CA VAL A 122 -21.09 3.30 -4.61
C VAL A 122 -21.71 2.41 -3.55
N SER A 123 -20.99 2.20 -2.44
CA SER A 123 -21.52 1.49 -1.27
C SER A 123 -21.36 2.29 0.01
N PRO A 124 -22.31 2.21 0.94
CA PRO A 124 -22.23 2.90 2.22
C PRO A 124 -21.21 2.23 3.14
N GLY A 125 -20.41 3.05 3.80
CA GLY A 125 -19.45 2.62 4.81
C GLY A 125 -20.11 2.40 6.18
N ARG A 126 -19.33 1.83 7.12
CA ARG A 126 -19.80 1.56 8.49
C ARG A 126 -20.16 2.82 9.29
N LYS A 127 -19.56 3.96 8.94
CA LYS A 127 -19.82 5.26 9.58
C LYS A 127 -20.74 6.06 8.68
N ALA A 128 -21.77 6.68 9.26
CA ALA A 128 -22.63 7.61 8.55
C ALA A 128 -21.79 8.70 7.86
N GLY A 129 -22.13 9.04 6.61
CA GLY A 129 -21.37 9.98 5.80
C GLY A 129 -20.05 9.43 5.24
N THR A 130 -19.85 8.10 5.25
CA THR A 130 -18.71 7.44 4.60
C THR A 130 -19.21 6.52 3.50
N PHE A 131 -18.52 6.49 2.37
CA PHE A 131 -18.84 5.67 1.20
C PHE A 131 -17.57 5.12 0.56
N LEU A 132 -17.66 3.93 -0.02
CA LEU A 132 -16.65 3.38 -0.92
C LEU A 132 -17.17 3.53 -2.35
N VAL A 133 -16.40 4.21 -3.18
CA VAL A 133 -16.74 4.54 -4.57
C VAL A 133 -15.78 3.80 -5.48
N TYR A 134 -16.33 3.03 -6.41
CA TYR A 134 -15.60 2.36 -7.48
C TYR A 134 -15.78 3.14 -8.78
N CYS A 135 -14.69 3.27 -9.53
CA CYS A 135 -14.61 3.94 -10.81
C CYS A 135 -14.17 2.96 -11.91
N GLN A 136 -14.43 3.29 -13.16
CA GLN A 136 -14.03 2.48 -14.31
C GLN A 136 -12.55 2.68 -14.66
N ASN A 137 -12.00 3.84 -14.30
CA ASN A 137 -10.65 4.29 -14.63
C ASN A 137 -9.89 4.68 -13.36
N GLU A 138 -8.56 4.81 -13.50
CA GLU A 138 -7.68 5.34 -12.46
C GLU A 138 -8.17 6.71 -11.95
N ILE A 139 -8.12 6.87 -10.63
CA ILE A 139 -8.58 8.06 -9.92
C ILE A 139 -7.40 9.01 -9.68
N ASP A 140 -7.53 10.26 -10.16
CA ASP A 140 -6.63 11.35 -9.76
C ASP A 140 -6.99 11.80 -8.33
N PHE A 141 -6.38 11.15 -7.34
CA PHE A 141 -6.64 11.40 -5.91
C PHE A 141 -6.35 12.84 -5.50
N GLU A 142 -5.29 13.45 -6.04
CA GLU A 142 -4.92 14.82 -5.68
C GLU A 142 -5.98 15.82 -6.16
N TYR A 143 -6.47 15.64 -7.39
CA TYR A 143 -7.56 16.44 -7.92
C TYR A 143 -8.85 16.24 -7.12
N VAL A 144 -9.26 14.98 -6.89
CA VAL A 144 -10.50 14.66 -6.16
C VAL A 144 -10.46 15.23 -4.75
N GLN A 145 -9.34 15.10 -4.04
CA GLN A 145 -9.17 15.64 -2.70
C GLN A 145 -9.30 17.18 -2.68
N ARG A 146 -8.65 17.87 -3.62
CA ARG A 146 -8.76 19.34 -3.76
C ARG A 146 -10.21 19.76 -4.03
N MET A 147 -10.96 19.01 -4.83
CA MET A 147 -12.35 19.31 -5.14
C MET A 147 -13.26 19.16 -3.91
N CYS A 148 -13.12 18.06 -3.17
CA CYS A 148 -13.90 17.82 -1.95
C CYS A 148 -13.67 18.89 -0.88
N GLN A 149 -12.50 19.53 -0.84
CA GLN A 149 -12.16 20.58 0.13
C GLN A 149 -12.61 21.98 -0.30
N ASN A 150 -12.77 22.23 -1.61
CA ASN A 150 -13.03 23.56 -2.16
C ASN A 150 -14.49 23.79 -2.57
N THR A 151 -15.38 22.82 -2.33
CA THR A 151 -16.81 23.00 -2.63
C THR A 151 -17.50 23.62 -1.42
N PRO A 152 -18.01 24.87 -1.53
CA PRO A 152 -18.59 25.62 -0.42
C PRO A 152 -19.96 25.09 0.04
#